data_AF-A0A7Y4YPY4-F1
#
_entry.id   AF-A0A7Y4YPY4-F1
#
_cell.length_a   1.000
_cell.length_b   1.000
_cell.length_c   1.000
_cell.angle_alpha   90.00
_cell.angle_beta   90.00
_cell.angle_gamma   90.00
#
_symmetry.space_group_name_H-M   'P 1'
#
loop_
_entity.id
_entity.type
_entity.pdbx_description
1 polymer ?
#
loop_
_entity_poly.entity_id
_entity_poly.type
_entity_poly.pdbx_seq_one_letter_code
_entity_poly.pdbx_strand_id
1 'polypeptide(L)'
;MNEQITAPQVRLIGAEGEQLGVVAVAEALRLADVAELDLVEIAPLAEPPVCRIMDIGKFKYAEAKKQHEAKLKQKQVQVKEIKFRPGTD
;
A
#
# COMPACT_ATOMS: atom_id res chain seq x y z
N MET A 1 -1.33 -6.71 -16.87
CA MET A 1 -1.90 -5.74 -15.90
C MET A 1 -1.50 -4.38 -16.43
N ASN A 2 -2.44 -3.71 -17.11
CA ASN A 2 -2.42 -2.38 -17.77
C ASN A 2 -3.63 -2.28 -18.74
N GLU A 3 -4.23 -3.41 -19.11
CA GLU A 3 -5.41 -3.49 -19.99
C GLU A 3 -6.76 -3.65 -19.24
N GLN A 4 -6.76 -3.56 -17.90
CA GLN A 4 -7.98 -3.78 -17.10
C GLN A 4 -8.58 -2.49 -16.53
N ILE A 5 -7.95 -1.34 -16.75
CA ILE A 5 -8.47 -0.04 -16.32
C ILE A 5 -9.35 0.50 -17.44
N THR A 6 -10.64 0.13 -17.42
CA THR A 6 -11.66 0.66 -18.35
C THR A 6 -12.16 2.06 -17.96
N ALA A 7 -11.76 2.58 -16.79
CA ALA A 7 -12.14 3.91 -16.35
C ALA A 7 -11.34 4.97 -17.14
N PRO A 8 -11.98 5.88 -17.88
CA PRO A 8 -11.29 6.89 -18.68
C PRO A 8 -10.55 7.92 -17.81
N GLN A 9 -10.91 8.02 -16.54
CA GLN A 9 -10.44 9.04 -15.61
C GLN A 9 -10.04 8.43 -14.27
N VAL A 10 -8.96 8.95 -13.71
CA VAL A 10 -8.41 8.59 -12.41
C VAL A 10 -8.10 9.84 -11.61
N ARG A 11 -8.24 9.76 -10.29
CA ARG A 11 -7.76 10.82 -9.39
C ARG A 11 -6.25 10.63 -9.20
N LEU A 12 -5.46 11.59 -9.66
CA LEU A 12 -4.01 11.53 -9.64
C LEU A 12 -3.43 12.30 -8.46
N ILE A 13 -2.46 11.66 -7.80
CA ILE A 13 -1.59 12.28 -6.80
C ILE A 13 -0.17 12.27 -7.36
N GLY A 14 0.47 13.43 -7.44
CA GLY A 14 1.85 13.58 -7.90
C GLY A 14 2.87 12.97 -6.94
N ALA A 15 4.12 12.90 -7.38
CA ALA A 15 5.23 12.29 -6.62
C ALA A 15 5.47 12.96 -5.27
N GLU A 16 5.33 14.29 -5.21
CA GLU A 16 5.50 15.11 -4.00
C GLU A 16 4.23 15.15 -3.13
N GLY A 17 3.19 14.37 -3.47
CA GLY A 17 1.92 14.36 -2.75
C GLY A 17 0.94 15.45 -3.20
N GLU A 18 1.23 16.15 -4.29
CA GLU A 18 0.31 17.14 -4.87
C GLU A 18 -0.96 16.45 -5.39
N GLN A 19 -2.12 17.08 -5.22
CA GLN A 19 -3.38 16.56 -5.76
C GLN A 19 -3.62 17.19 -7.14
N LEU A 20 -3.31 16.45 -8.19
CA LEU A 20 -3.52 16.86 -9.59
C LEU A 20 -5.00 16.79 -10.01
N GLY A 21 -5.86 16.24 -9.15
CA GLY A 21 -7.29 16.13 -9.39
C GLY A 21 -7.63 14.92 -10.26
N VAL A 22 -8.72 15.01 -11.01
CA VAL A 22 -9.19 13.93 -11.88
C VAL A 22 -8.64 14.16 -13.29
N VAL A 23 -7.81 13.24 -13.76
CA VAL A 23 -7.14 13.30 -15.08
C VAL A 23 -7.40 12.02 -15.87
N ALA A 24 -7.16 12.06 -17.17
CA ALA A 24 -7.21 10.85 -17.99
C ALA A 24 -6.09 9.88 -17.60
N VAL A 25 -6.35 8.57 -17.68
CA VAL A 25 -5.33 7.54 -17.41
C VAL A 25 -4.09 7.73 -18.29
N ALA A 26 -4.28 8.09 -19.56
CA ALA A 26 -3.18 8.37 -20.49
C ALA A 26 -2.30 9.53 -20.03
N GLU A 27 -2.91 10.58 -19.46
CA GLU A 27 -2.16 11.72 -18.92
C GLU A 27 -1.40 11.33 -17.66
N ALA A 28 -2.03 10.54 -16.78
CA ALA A 28 -1.38 10.02 -15.58
C ALA A 28 -0.17 9.14 -15.91
N LEU A 29 -0.27 8.28 -16.95
CA LEU A 29 0.85 7.47 -17.44
C LEU A 29 1.96 8.33 -18.01
N ARG A 30 1.62 9.37 -18.78
CA ARG A 30 2.61 10.31 -19.33
C ARG A 30 3.35 11.06 -18.23
N LEU A 31 2.64 11.53 -17.21
CA LEU A 31 3.27 12.24 -16.08
C LEU A 31 4.19 11.33 -15.26
N ALA A 32 3.83 10.05 -15.12
CA ALA A 32 4.69 9.06 -14.48
C ALA A 32 5.98 8.83 -15.30
N ASP A 33 5.84 8.68 -16.62
CA ASP A 33 6.98 8.50 -17.55
C ASP A 33 7.94 9.71 -17.55
N VAL A 34 7.39 10.93 -17.60
CA VAL A 34 8.16 12.18 -17.51
C VAL A 34 8.91 12.30 -16.17
N ALA A 35 8.33 11.77 -15.10
CA ALA A 35 8.94 11.75 -13.77
C ALA A 35 9.89 10.58 -13.55
N GLU A 36 10.06 9.67 -14.52
CA GLU A 36 10.79 8.40 -14.39
C GLU A 36 10.33 7.56 -13.17
N LEU A 37 9.02 7.61 -12.88
CA LEU A 37 8.38 6.92 -11.75
C LEU A 37 7.23 6.04 -12.23
N ASP A 38 6.71 5.18 -11.35
CA ASP A 38 5.57 4.31 -11.68
C ASP A 38 4.23 4.97 -11.33
N LEU A 39 3.21 4.74 -12.15
CA LEU A 39 1.82 5.03 -11.80
C LEU A 39 1.24 3.86 -10.99
N VAL A 40 1.01 4.07 -9.69
CA VAL A 40 0.51 3.04 -8.77
C VAL A 40 -0.92 3.34 -8.35
N GLU A 41 -1.83 2.38 -8.55
CA GLU A 41 -3.20 2.45 -8.04
C GLU A 41 -3.21 2.18 -6.54
N ILE A 42 -3.59 3.17 -5.72
CA ILE A 42 -3.67 3.03 -4.26
C ILE A 42 -5.08 2.65 -3.83
N ALA A 43 -6.11 3.21 -4.47
CA ALA A 43 -7.50 2.94 -4.13
C ALA A 43 -8.30 2.58 -5.40
N PRO A 44 -8.32 1.29 -5.78
CA PRO A 44 -9.07 0.83 -6.95
C PRO A 44 -10.58 0.85 -6.73
N LEU A 45 -11.04 0.84 -5.47
CA LEU A 45 -12.46 0.83 -5.09
C LEU A 45 -13.09 2.22 -5.06
N ALA A 46 -12.31 3.29 -5.27
CA ALA A 46 -12.82 4.65 -5.30
C ALA A 46 -13.41 4.96 -6.69
N GLU A 47 -14.44 5.81 -6.74
CA GLU A 47 -14.99 6.35 -7.98
C GLU A 47 -14.72 7.87 -8.04
N PRO A 48 -13.80 8.37 -8.88
CA PRO A 48 -12.87 7.63 -9.74
C PRO A 48 -11.70 6.98 -8.96
N PRO A 49 -11.06 5.92 -9.51
CA PRO A 49 -9.93 5.25 -8.86
C PRO A 49 -8.80 6.23 -8.54
N VAL A 50 -8.12 6.01 -7.41
CA VAL A 50 -7.01 6.90 -6.98
C VAL A 50 -5.67 6.28 -7.33
N CYS A 51 -4.92 6.99 -8.17
CA CYS A 51 -3.56 6.64 -8.57
C CYS A 51 -2.56 7.65 -8.00
N ARG A 52 -1.35 7.18 -7.67
CA ARG A 52 -0.24 8.03 -7.23
C ARG A 52 1.01 7.70 -8.04
N ILE A 53 1.74 8.73 -8.44
CA ILE A 53 3.06 8.59 -9.06
C ILE A 53 4.07 8.31 -7.95
N MET A 54 4.69 7.12 -7.95
CA MET A 54 5.71 6.74 -6.96
C MET A 54 6.58 5.59 -7.47
N ASP A 55 7.74 5.39 -6.86
CA ASP A 55 8.56 4.17 -7.07
C ASP A 55 7.96 3.00 -6.26
N ILE A 56 7.48 1.98 -6.98
CA ILE A 56 6.85 0.80 -6.36
C ILE A 56 7.86 -0.07 -5.59
N GLY A 57 9.13 -0.10 -6.02
CA GLY A 57 10.19 -0.88 -5.39
C GLY A 57 10.51 -0.35 -4.00
N LYS A 58 10.69 0.97 -3.90
CA LYS A 58 10.93 1.64 -2.62
C LYS A 58 9.74 1.51 -1.67
N PHE A 59 8.52 1.62 -2.19
CA PHE A 59 7.30 1.47 -1.39
C PHE A 59 7.16 0.06 -0.81
N LYS A 60 7.28 -0.98 -1.64
CA LYS A 60 7.20 -2.38 -1.17
C LYS A 60 8.26 -2.71 -0.12
N TYR A 61 9.48 -2.20 -0.30
CA TYR A 61 10.54 -2.37 0.70
C TYR A 61 10.21 -1.68 2.02
N ALA A 62 9.74 -0.44 1.97
CA ALA A 62 9.35 0.32 3.15
C ALA A 62 8.16 -0.33 3.88
N GLU A 63 7.17 -0.83 3.14
CA GLU A 63 6.02 -1.53 3.70
C GLU A 63 6.43 -2.85 4.36
N ALA A 64 7.23 -3.67 3.67
CA ALA A 64 7.75 -4.93 4.21
C ALA A 64 8.57 -4.71 5.49
N LYS A 65 9.43 -3.68 5.52
CA LYS A 65 10.20 -3.30 6.70
C LYS A 65 9.27 -2.89 7.85
N LYS A 66 8.28 -2.04 7.59
CA LYS A 66 7.30 -1.60 8.59
C LYS A 66 6.47 -2.77 9.13
N GLN A 67 6.03 -3.68 8.27
CA GLN A 67 5.30 -4.89 8.68
C GLN A 67 6.18 -5.81 9.54
N HIS A 68 7.45 -5.98 9.19
CA HIS A 68 8.40 -6.77 9.97
C HIS A 68 8.61 -6.16 11.36
N GLU A 69 8.84 -4.84 11.45
CA GLU A 69 8.96 -4.12 12.72
C GLU A 69 7.67 -4.20 13.56
N ALA A 70 6.49 -4.10 12.94
CA ALA A 70 5.21 -4.24 13.61
C ALA A 70 5.00 -5.65 14.18
N LYS A 71 5.38 -6.69 13.41
CA LYS A 71 5.32 -8.09 13.84
C LYS A 71 6.28 -8.38 14.99
N LEU A 72 7.48 -7.79 14.97
CA LEU A 72 8.44 -7.90 16.08
C LEU A 72 7.95 -7.19 17.35
N LYS A 73 7.27 -6.05 17.20
CA LYS A 73 6.71 -5.29 18.33
C LYS A 73 5.41 -5.88 18.88
N GLN A 74 4.73 -6.75 18.13
CA GLN A 74 3.59 -7.50 18.65
C GLN A 74 4.07 -8.42 19.79
N LYS A 75 3.66 -8.12 21.03
CA LYS A 75 3.86 -9.01 22.17
C LYS A 75 3.15 -10.33 21.89
N GLN A 76 3.91 -11.37 21.55
CA GLN A 76 3.39 -12.74 21.58
C GLN A 76 3.11 -13.10 23.04
N VAL A 77 1.82 -13.10 23.41
CA VAL A 77 1.38 -13.65 24.69
C VAL A 77 1.46 -15.17 24.56
N GLN A 78 2.59 -15.75 24.97
CA GLN A 78 2.67 -17.19 25.19
C GLN A 78 1.91 -17.53 26.47
N VAL A 79 0.72 -18.09 26.33
CA VAL A 79 -0.02 -18.67 27.45
C VAL A 79 0.72 -19.93 27.89
N LYS A 80 1.48 -19.83 28.98
CA LYS A 80 2.06 -21.00 29.65
C LYS A 80 1.00 -21.57 30.57
N GLU A 81 0.25 -22.58 30.12
CA GLU A 81 -0.67 -23.31 30.99
C GLU A 81 0.13 -24.09 32.04
N ILE A 82 0.09 -23.62 33.28
CA ILE A 82 0.67 -24.33 34.42
C ILE A 82 -0.39 -25.34 34.88
N LYS A 83 -0.18 -26.63 34.58
CA LYS A 83 -1.00 -27.71 35.13
C LYS A 83 -0.73 -27.86 36.62
N PHE A 84 -1.61 -27.31 37.45
CA PHE A 84 -1.63 -27.60 38.88
C PHE A 84 -2.18 -29.02 39.10
N ARG A 85 -1.36 -29.89 39.68
CA ARG A 85 -1.85 -31.12 40.31
C ARG A 85 -2.01 -30.82 41.80
N PRO A 86 -3.20 -31.02 42.40
CA PRO A 86 -3.33 -30.94 43.84
C PRO A 86 -2.59 -32.14 44.45
N GLY A 87 -1.42 -31.88 45.04
CA GLY A 87 -0.79 -32.80 45.97
C GLY A 87 -1.60 -32.76 47.26
N THR A 88 -2.37 -33.80 47.50
CA THR A 88 -3.00 -34.05 48.80
C THR A 88 -1.92 -34.58 49.76
N ASP A 89 -2.11 -34.24 51.04
CA ASP A 89 -1.36 -34.62 52.25
C ASP A 89 -0.73 -36.03 52.25
#